data_AF-A0A8T3AZK1-F1
#
_entry.id   AF-A0A8T3AZK1-F1
#
_cell.length_a   1.000
_cell.length_b   1.000
_cell.length_c   1.000
_cell.angle_alpha   90.00
_cell.angle_beta   90.00
_cell.angle_gamma   90.00
#
_symmetry.space_group_name_H-M   'P 1'
#
loop_
_entity.id
_entity.type
_entity.pdbx_description
1 polymer ?
#
loop_
_entity_poly.entity_id
_entity_poly.type
_entity_poly.pdbx_seq_one_letter_code
_entity_poly.pdbx_strand_id
1 'polypeptide(L)'
;MSSSGCFPDLKTTNFRGLPSLWISEEEILALATPLQFALFDFFPSHHPSLESIRKFFFNLKLNGEFFVTLLDQLYVLIKLGNDFDYNKVFCHISYLVNNCYMKVTKWSPLVDIGVESMVIPIWMSFPNLRQHLFSP
;
A
#
# COMPACT_ATOMS: atom_id res chain seq x y z
N MET A 1 -20.16 -6.82 11.86
CA MET A 1 -19.82 -5.94 13.01
C MET A 1 -18.70 -5.02 12.55
N SER A 2 -19.05 -3.83 12.07
CA SER A 2 -18.09 -2.82 11.62
C SER A 2 -17.48 -2.18 12.86
N SER A 3 -16.21 -2.48 13.14
CA SER A 3 -15.44 -1.74 14.14
C SER A 3 -15.25 -0.32 13.61
N SER A 4 -16.11 0.59 14.05
CA SER A 4 -15.82 2.02 14.04
C SER A 4 -14.56 2.22 14.87
N GLY A 5 -13.40 2.30 14.22
CA GLY A 5 -12.13 2.58 14.90
C GLY A 5 -12.28 3.91 15.62
N CYS A 6 -12.35 3.86 16.95
CA CYS A 6 -12.25 5.05 17.76
C CYS A 6 -10.84 5.60 17.53
N PHE A 7 -10.73 6.86 17.11
CA PHE A 7 -9.43 7.50 17.02
C PHE A 7 -8.81 7.50 18.43
N PRO A 8 -7.51 7.17 18.56
CA PRO A 8 -6.85 7.20 19.86
C PRO A 8 -6.95 8.61 20.47
N ASP A 9 -7.10 8.69 21.80
CA ASP A 9 -7.11 9.96 22.52
C ASP A 9 -5.67 10.50 22.58
N LEU A 10 -5.35 11.37 21.62
CA LEU A 10 -3.99 11.82 21.40
C LEU A 10 -3.53 12.81 22.46
N LYS A 11 -2.36 12.55 23.05
CA LYS A 11 -1.81 13.38 24.11
C LYS A 11 -1.33 14.74 23.57
N THR A 12 -1.98 15.81 24.00
CA THR A 12 -1.51 17.18 23.73
C THR A 12 -0.28 17.50 24.57
N THR A 13 0.72 18.11 23.96
CA THR A 13 2.03 18.45 24.54
C THR A 13 2.50 19.83 24.05
N ASN A 14 3.68 20.26 24.49
CA ASN A 14 4.37 21.43 23.93
C ASN A 14 5.77 21.02 23.46
N PHE A 15 6.12 21.40 22.23
CA PHE A 15 7.45 21.20 21.67
C PHE A 15 8.00 22.55 21.21
N ARG A 16 9.12 22.99 21.82
CA ARG A 16 9.75 24.30 21.56
C ARG A 16 8.79 25.49 21.73
N GLY A 17 7.91 25.41 22.73
CA GLY A 17 6.93 26.46 23.04
C GLY A 17 5.73 26.51 22.09
N LEU A 18 5.66 25.58 21.12
CA LEU A 18 4.51 25.42 20.24
C LEU A 18 3.64 24.25 20.73
N PRO A 19 2.31 24.37 20.64
CA PRO A 19 1.42 23.25 20.92
C PRO A 19 1.74 22.12 19.95
N SER A 20 1.96 20.94 20.52
CA SER A 20 2.32 19.73 19.79
C SER A 20 1.46 18.56 20.23
N LEU A 21 1.51 17.49 19.47
CA LEU A 21 0.77 16.27 19.76
C LEU A 21 1.77 15.12 19.82
N TRP A 22 1.74 14.38 20.92
CA TRP A 22 2.60 13.22 21.10
C TRP A 22 1.84 11.98 20.64
N ILE A 23 2.44 11.24 19.71
CA ILE A 23 1.90 10.00 19.16
C ILE A 23 2.93 8.91 19.44
N SER A 24 2.53 7.91 20.21
CA SER A 24 3.29 6.68 20.42
C SER A 24 3.32 5.82 19.16
N GLU A 25 4.24 4.86 19.10
CA GLU A 25 4.31 3.91 17.99
C GLU A 25 3.04 3.07 17.89
N GLU A 26 2.46 2.67 19.03
CA GLU A 26 1.20 1.94 19.10
C GLU A 26 0.03 2.75 18.51
N GLU A 27 -0.03 4.06 18.79
CA GLU A 27 -1.04 4.96 18.22
C GLU A 27 -0.84 5.15 16.72
N ILE A 28 0.40 5.26 16.23
CA ILE A 28 0.71 5.31 14.79
C ILE A 28 0.20 4.04 14.11
N LEU A 29 0.45 2.86 14.69
CA LEU A 29 -0.01 1.58 14.15
C LEU A 29 -1.54 1.45 14.20
N ALA A 30 -2.19 1.95 15.25
CA ALA A 30 -3.65 2.00 15.34
C ALA A 30 -4.24 2.87 14.22
N LEU A 31 -3.66 4.06 13.99
CA LEU A 31 -4.04 4.96 12.90
C LEU A 31 -3.77 4.38 11.52
N ALA A 32 -2.78 3.50 11.39
CA ALA A 32 -2.41 2.80 10.16
C ALA A 32 -3.32 1.59 9.84
N THR A 33 -4.07 1.06 10.82
CA THR A 33 -4.92 -0.13 10.66
C THR A 33 -5.92 -0.03 9.48
N PRO A 34 -6.60 1.12 9.25
CA PRO A 34 -7.48 1.28 8.08
C PRO A 34 -6.76 1.22 6.72
N LEU A 35 -5.44 1.24 6.70
CA LEU A 35 -4.57 1.21 5.53
C LEU A 35 -3.76 -0.11 5.44
N GLN A 36 -4.16 -1.15 6.18
CA GLN A 36 -3.48 -2.46 6.18
C GLN A 36 -3.33 -3.10 4.79
N PHE A 37 -4.23 -2.78 3.85
CA PHE A 37 -4.20 -3.23 2.46
C PHE A 37 -3.97 -2.07 1.49
N ALA A 38 -3.22 -1.07 1.93
CA ALA A 38 -2.82 0.05 1.10
C ALA A 38 -1.51 -0.23 0.37
N LEU A 39 -1.42 0.32 -0.83
CA LEU A 39 -0.27 0.30 -1.72
C LEU A 39 0.02 1.75 -2.15
N PHE A 40 1.30 2.03 -2.36
CA PHE A 40 1.76 3.23 -3.03
C PHE A 40 2.21 2.87 -4.43
N ASP A 41 1.69 3.63 -5.39
CA ASP A 41 2.11 3.52 -6.77
C ASP A 41 2.89 4.77 -7.19
N PHE A 42 3.98 4.55 -7.92
CA PHE A 42 4.91 5.58 -8.36
C PHE A 42 4.98 5.62 -9.89
N PHE A 43 4.80 6.82 -10.45
CA PHE A 43 4.93 7.10 -11.88
C PHE A 43 6.18 7.96 -12.14
N PRO A 44 7.31 7.38 -12.59
CA PRO A 44 8.57 8.12 -12.69
C PRO A 44 8.62 9.18 -13.80
N SER A 45 7.82 9.05 -14.85
CA SER A 45 7.91 9.89 -16.05
C SER A 45 6.64 10.67 -16.32
N HIS A 46 5.57 9.97 -16.69
CA HIS A 46 4.27 10.55 -17.00
C HIS A 46 3.21 9.96 -16.08
N HIS A 47 2.43 10.84 -15.48
CA HIS A 47 1.32 10.46 -14.62
C HIS A 47 0.02 10.51 -15.43
N PRO A 48 -0.67 9.38 -15.66
CA PRO A 48 -1.95 9.36 -16.35
C PRO A 48 -3.03 10.04 -15.50
N SER A 49 -4.18 10.38 -16.08
CA SER A 49 -5.26 10.98 -15.28
C SER A 49 -5.75 10.01 -14.19
N LEU A 50 -6.20 10.55 -13.05
CA LEU A 50 -6.72 9.72 -11.96
C LEU A 50 -7.88 8.81 -12.43
N GLU A 51 -8.71 9.30 -13.34
CA GLU A 51 -9.79 8.52 -13.96
C GLU A 51 -9.26 7.37 -14.82
N SER A 52 -8.16 7.56 -15.55
CA SER A 52 -7.48 6.49 -16.29
C SER A 52 -6.96 5.41 -15.34
N ILE A 53 -6.41 5.79 -14.19
CA ILE A 53 -5.91 4.86 -13.17
C ILE A 53 -7.08 4.09 -12.54
N ARG A 54 -8.16 4.78 -12.15
CA ARG A 54 -9.38 4.14 -11.63
C ARG A 54 -9.98 3.15 -12.62
N LYS A 55 -10.06 3.53 -13.90
CA LYS A 55 -10.54 2.64 -14.97
C LYS A 55 -9.63 1.43 -15.16
N PHE A 56 -8.32 1.60 -15.03
CA PHE A 56 -7.37 0.48 -15.05
C PHE A 56 -7.66 -0.52 -13.93
N PHE A 57 -7.76 -0.06 -12.68
CA PHE A 57 -8.08 -0.93 -11.54
C PHE A 57 -9.46 -1.58 -11.64
N PHE A 58 -10.45 -0.86 -12.17
CA PHE A 58 -11.77 -1.43 -12.47
C PHE A 58 -11.68 -2.62 -13.44
N ASN A 59 -10.83 -2.50 -14.46
CA ASN A 59 -10.64 -3.56 -15.46
C ASN A 59 -9.85 -4.77 -14.94
N LEU A 60 -9.17 -4.67 -13.79
CA LEU A 60 -8.49 -5.82 -13.16
C LEU A 60 -9.45 -6.87 -12.59
N LYS A 61 -10.75 -6.56 -12.54
CA LYS A 61 -11.81 -7.43 -12.00
C LYS A 61 -11.41 -7.96 -10.62
N LEU A 62 -11.14 -7.03 -9.71
CA LEU A 62 -10.87 -7.33 -8.31
C LEU A 62 -12.14 -7.85 -7.63
N ASN A 63 -11.99 -8.68 -6.62
CA ASN A 63 -13.12 -9.32 -5.92
C ASN A 63 -13.82 -8.36 -4.95
N GLY A 64 -13.07 -7.47 -4.33
CA GLY A 64 -13.56 -6.49 -3.36
C GLY A 64 -13.55 -5.05 -3.88
N GLU A 65 -14.03 -4.16 -3.01
CA GLU A 65 -13.95 -2.72 -3.26
C GLU A 65 -12.50 -2.24 -3.25
N PHE A 66 -12.23 -1.20 -4.03
CA PHE A 66 -10.95 -0.53 -4.05
C PHE A 66 -11.15 0.98 -4.08
N PHE A 67 -10.18 1.70 -3.54
CA PHE A 67 -10.15 3.16 -3.53
C PHE A 67 -8.81 3.64 -4.07
N VAL A 68 -8.85 4.60 -5.00
CA VAL A 68 -7.67 5.21 -5.62
C VAL A 68 -7.74 6.72 -5.45
N THR A 69 -6.69 7.30 -4.86
CA THR A 69 -6.52 8.74 -4.70
C THR A 69 -5.10 9.18 -4.99
N LEU A 70 -4.95 10.43 -5.42
CA LEU A 70 -3.66 11.07 -5.54
C LEU A 70 -3.09 11.37 -4.15
N LEU A 71 -1.80 11.14 -3.96
CA LEU A 71 -1.04 11.60 -2.80
C LEU A 71 -0.19 12.83 -3.17
N ASP A 72 0.46 12.77 -4.33
CA ASP A 72 1.21 13.86 -4.95
C ASP A 72 1.28 13.64 -6.48
N GLN A 73 1.94 14.52 -7.24
CA GLN A 73 2.03 14.47 -8.70
C GLN A 73 2.58 13.15 -9.26
N LEU A 74 3.41 12.44 -8.49
CA LEU A 74 4.03 11.17 -8.90
C LEU A 74 3.49 9.95 -8.14
N TYR A 75 2.76 10.17 -7.04
CA TYR A 75 2.38 9.13 -6.10
C TYR A 75 0.87 8.99 -5.99
N VAL A 76 0.40 7.74 -6.05
CA VAL A 76 -1.01 7.38 -5.92
C VAL A 76 -1.14 6.41 -4.76
N LEU A 77 -2.15 6.64 -3.92
CA LEU A 77 -2.54 5.71 -2.87
C LEU A 77 -3.66 4.81 -3.39
N ILE A 78 -3.45 3.50 -3.31
CA ILE A 78 -4.46 2.50 -3.62
C ILE A 78 -4.77 1.73 -2.35
N LYS A 79 -6.04 1.69 -1.96
CA LYS A 79 -6.52 0.90 -0.84
C LYS A 79 -7.43 -0.20 -1.37
N LEU A 80 -7.13 -1.43 -0.95
CA LEU A 80 -7.88 -2.62 -1.34
C LEU A 80 -8.75 -3.13 -0.18
N GLY A 81 -9.89 -3.71 -0.49
CA GLY A 81 -10.85 -4.17 0.51
C GLY A 81 -10.50 -5.50 1.17
N ASN A 82 -9.60 -6.29 0.58
CA ASN A 82 -9.22 -7.61 1.07
C ASN A 82 -7.76 -7.97 0.74
N ASP A 83 -7.27 -9.01 1.40
CA ASP A 83 -5.91 -9.54 1.26
C ASP A 83 -5.67 -10.23 -0.09
N PHE A 84 -6.66 -10.91 -0.65
CA PHE A 84 -6.52 -11.61 -1.94
C PHE A 84 -6.21 -10.64 -3.09
N ASP A 85 -6.99 -9.57 -3.22
CA ASP A 85 -6.79 -8.53 -4.22
C ASP A 85 -5.51 -7.75 -3.94
N TYR A 86 -5.19 -7.49 -2.66
CA TYR A 86 -3.92 -6.90 -2.26
C TYR A 86 -2.73 -7.69 -2.78
N ASN A 87 -2.69 -9.01 -2.54
CA ASN A 87 -1.61 -9.86 -3.01
C ASN A 87 -1.59 -9.92 -4.55
N LYS A 88 -2.76 -10.02 -5.21
CA LYS A 88 -2.86 -10.02 -6.67
C LYS A 88 -2.22 -8.78 -7.30
N VAL A 89 -2.48 -7.59 -6.74
CA VAL A 89 -1.93 -6.33 -7.24
C VAL A 89 -0.44 -6.21 -6.89
N PHE A 90 -0.07 -6.48 -5.64
CA PHE A 90 1.28 -6.31 -5.15
C PHE A 90 2.29 -7.27 -5.81
N CYS A 91 1.91 -8.54 -6.02
CA CYS A 91 2.78 -9.54 -6.64
C CYS A 91 3.16 -9.24 -8.09
N HIS A 92 2.40 -8.39 -8.79
CA HIS A 92 2.72 -8.01 -10.16
C HIS A 92 3.84 -6.95 -10.24
N ILE A 93 4.15 -6.28 -9.12
CA ILE A 93 5.26 -5.32 -8.88
C ILE A 93 5.21 -4.03 -9.73
N SER A 94 4.75 -4.10 -10.97
CA SER A 94 4.62 -2.95 -11.86
C SER A 94 3.58 -3.16 -12.96
N TYR A 95 2.99 -2.09 -13.46
CA TYR A 95 1.96 -2.13 -14.49
C TYR A 95 2.19 -1.06 -15.56
N LEU A 96 1.52 -1.22 -16.70
CA LEU A 96 1.44 -0.20 -17.73
C LEU A 96 0.01 0.37 -17.77
N VAL A 97 -0.15 1.59 -17.25
CA VAL A 97 -1.45 2.27 -17.18
C VAL A 97 -1.47 3.38 -18.22
N ASN A 98 -2.27 3.23 -19.27
CA ASN A 98 -2.34 4.18 -20.38
C ASN A 98 -0.93 4.54 -20.94
N ASN A 99 -0.11 3.51 -21.18
CA ASN A 99 1.27 3.62 -21.64
C ASN A 99 2.24 4.32 -20.65
N CYS A 100 1.82 4.54 -19.40
CA CYS A 100 2.65 5.07 -18.33
C CYS A 100 3.07 3.92 -17.41
N TYR A 101 4.38 3.80 -17.15
CA TYR A 101 4.91 2.79 -16.25
C TYR A 101 4.57 3.16 -14.80
N MET A 102 3.98 2.21 -14.09
CA MET A 102 3.55 2.34 -12.70
C MET A 102 4.28 1.29 -11.87
N LYS A 103 5.03 1.69 -10.85
CA LYS A 103 5.66 0.77 -9.90
C LYS A 103 4.83 0.69 -8.63
N VAL A 104 4.51 -0.52 -8.18
CA VAL A 104 3.68 -0.78 -6.98
C VAL A 104 4.59 -1.09 -5.80
N THR A 105 4.35 -0.42 -4.67
CA THR A 105 5.11 -0.58 -3.42
C THR A 105 4.15 -0.72 -2.25
N LYS A 106 4.55 -1.49 -1.22
CA LYS A 106 3.77 -1.61 0.00
C LYS A 106 3.70 -0.26 0.73
N TRP A 107 2.49 0.14 1.15
CA TRP A 107 2.32 1.28 2.04
C TRP A 107 2.79 0.93 3.46
N SER A 108 3.44 1.88 4.13
CA SER A 108 3.80 1.76 5.54
C SER A 108 3.81 3.15 6.19
N PRO A 109 3.36 3.29 7.45
CA PRO A 109 3.36 4.57 8.17
C PRO A 109 4.77 5.10 8.45
N LEU A 110 5.80 4.25 8.32
CA LEU A 110 7.20 4.58 8.52
C LEU A 110 7.94 4.83 7.20
N VAL A 111 7.27 4.69 6.05
CA VAL A 111 7.91 4.90 4.73
C VAL A 111 7.96 6.39 4.43
N ASP A 112 9.15 6.85 4.03
CA ASP A 112 9.37 8.21 3.55
C ASP A 112 9.02 8.31 2.06
N ILE A 113 8.11 9.23 1.73
CA ILE A 113 7.60 9.44 0.36
C ILE A 113 8.70 10.14 -0.43
N GLY A 114 9.38 9.42 -1.32
CA GLY A 114 10.53 9.93 -2.09
C GLY A 114 11.78 9.06 -1.96
N VAL A 115 11.84 8.19 -0.95
CA VAL A 115 12.89 7.18 -0.81
C VAL A 115 12.36 5.86 -1.37
N GLU A 116 12.96 5.40 -2.47
CA GLU A 116 12.57 4.13 -3.08
C GLU A 116 12.83 2.98 -2.10
N SER A 117 11.78 2.26 -1.70
CA SER A 117 11.95 1.02 -0.93
C SER A 117 12.63 -0.03 -1.79
N MET A 118 13.80 -0.51 -1.37
CA MET A 118 14.48 -1.60 -2.06
C MET A 118 13.62 -2.87 -1.98
N VAL A 119 13.25 -3.40 -3.15
CA VAL A 119 12.75 -4.77 -3.27
C VAL A 119 13.98 -5.68 -3.33
N ILE A 120 14.31 -6.31 -2.20
CA ILE A 120 15.48 -7.20 -2.09
C ILE A 120 15.00 -8.65 -2.18
N PRO A 121 15.61 -9.52 -3.01
CA PRO A 121 15.26 -10.93 -3.03
C PRO A 121 15.67 -11.60 -1.71
N ILE A 122 14.71 -12.26 -1.06
CA ILE A 122 14.97 -13.15 0.07
C ILE A 122 15.01 -14.59 -0.42
N TRP A 123 16.10 -15.31 -0.13
CA TRP A 123 16.21 -16.73 -0.42
C TRP A 123 15.55 -17.51 0.72
N MET A 124 14.42 -18.17 0.43
CA MET A 124 13.76 -19.07 1.38
C MET A 124 14.09 -20.52 1.00
N SER A 125 14.64 -21.28 1.95
CA SER A 125 14.85 -22.72 1.80
C SER A 125 13.71 -23.49 2.49
N PHE A 126 13.17 -24.50 1.82
CA PHE A 126 12.18 -25.41 2.39
C PHE A 126 12.78 -26.81 2.49
N PRO A 127 13.67 -27.06 3.47
CA PRO A 127 14.46 -28.30 3.55
C PRO A 127 13.61 -29.57 3.69
N ASN A 128 12.35 -29.43 4.12
CA ASN A 128 11.44 -30.56 4.37
C ASN A 128 10.24 -30.61 3.40
N LEU A 129 10.20 -29.76 2.38
CA LEU A 129 9.14 -29.86 1.37
C LEU A 129 9.45 -31.05 0.47
N ARG A 130 8.66 -32.13 0.59
CA ARG A 130 8.81 -33.31 -0.28
C ARG A 130 8.69 -32.86 -1.73
N GLN A 131 9.58 -33.31 -2.60
CA GLN A 131 9.45 -33.06 -4.04
C GLN A 131 8.14 -33.68 -4.51
N HIS A 132 7.13 -32.85 -4.80
CA HIS A 132 5.94 -33.29 -5.52
C HIS A 132 6.37 -33.45 -6.98
N LEU A 133 6.99 -34.58 -7.29
CA LEU A 133 7.20 -34.98 -8.67
C LEU A 133 5.80 -35.27 -9.22
N PHE A 134 5.22 -34.31 -9.93
CA PHE A 134 4.00 -34.53 -10.71
C PHE A 134 4.24 -35.79 -11.56
N SER A 135 3.52 -36.86 -11.23
CA SER A 135 3.52 -38.08 -12.05
C SER A 135 2.71 -37.77 -13.32
N PRO A 136 3.18 -38.23 -14.50
CA PRO A 136 2.58 -37.93 -15.80
C PRO A 136 1.15 -38.45 -15.95
#